data_AF-A0A8H3WZU1-F1
#
_entry.id   AF-A0A8H3WZU1-F1
#
_cell.length_a   1.000
_cell.length_b   1.000
_cell.length_c   1.000
_cell.angle_alpha   90.00
_cell.angle_beta   90.00
_cell.angle_gamma   90.00
#
_symmetry.space_group_name_H-M   'P 1'
#
loop_
_entity.id
_entity.type
_entity.pdbx_description
1 polymer ?
#
loop_
_entity_poly.entity_id
_entity_poly.type
_entity_poly.pdbx_seq_one_letter_code
_entity_poly.pdbx_strand_id
1 'polypeptide(L)'
;MSISMLKNRNYVFERFDEIIKNRRKKIEKMPLDKDMNNDMLTLLFTTNTTKSIAKIKALDGKLLKPMSDEKIRINLLEAVLGGTDTTSNLFCLITYYLCKYPHVKQKMLLEIDPIFPKSSEKFHVSRNDISKLKYCKAIIKETNRIIPVAIFTPRCTVEECEFAGYK
;
A
#
# COMPACT_ATOMS: atom_id res chain seq x y z
N MET A 1 11.05 20.55 -16.97
CA MET A 1 11.43 19.50 -15.99
C MET A 1 12.95 19.57 -15.84
N SER A 2 13.49 19.72 -14.63
CA SER A 2 14.94 19.88 -14.45
C SER A 2 15.69 18.59 -14.79
N ILE A 3 16.97 18.71 -15.19
CA ILE A 3 17.86 17.56 -15.45
C ILE A 3 17.95 16.63 -14.21
N SER A 4 17.89 17.20 -13.00
CA SER A 4 17.90 16.43 -11.76
C SER A 4 16.65 15.57 -11.56
N MET A 5 15.46 16.07 -11.90
CA MET A 5 14.21 15.29 -11.82
C MET A 5 14.22 14.09 -12.76
N LEU A 6 14.74 14.27 -13.98
CA LEU A 6 14.87 13.18 -14.96
C LEU A 6 15.82 12.09 -14.47
N LYS A 7 16.95 12.47 -13.84
CA LYS A 7 17.88 11.52 -13.23
C LYS A 7 17.23 10.70 -12.12
N ASN A 8 16.51 11.36 -11.21
CA ASN A 8 15.82 10.68 -10.10
C ASN A 8 14.73 9.71 -10.59
N ARG A 9 13.94 10.13 -11.59
CA ARG A 9 12.94 9.26 -12.22
C ARG A 9 13.60 8.02 -12.82
N ASN A 10 14.66 8.21 -13.61
CA ASN A 10 15.36 7.10 -14.26
C ASN A 10 15.91 6.12 -13.22
N TYR A 11 16.52 6.64 -12.15
CA TYR A 11 16.99 5.82 -11.03
C TYR A 11 15.88 4.95 -10.45
N VAL A 12 14.71 5.53 -10.12
CA VAL A 12 13.57 4.77 -9.59
C VAL A 12 13.10 3.69 -10.58
N PHE A 13 13.03 4.03 -11.87
CA PHE A 13 12.57 3.09 -12.90
C PHE A 13 13.55 1.92 -13.07
N GLU A 14 14.86 2.18 -13.02
CA GLU A 14 15.88 1.13 -13.05
C GLU A 14 15.74 0.17 -11.86
N ARG A 15 15.51 0.70 -10.65
CA ARG A 15 15.27 -0.12 -9.45
C ARG A 15 14.01 -0.99 -9.60
N PHE A 16 12.92 -0.44 -10.14
CA PHE A 16 11.70 -1.21 -10.39
C PHE A 16 11.91 -2.27 -11.46
N ASP A 17 12.63 -1.97 -12.54
CA ASP A 17 12.94 -2.93 -13.59
C ASP A 17 13.79 -4.08 -13.05
N GLU A 18 14.74 -3.82 -12.15
CA GLU A 18 15.48 -4.87 -11.43
C GLU A 18 14.57 -5.78 -10.59
N ILE A 19 13.65 -5.19 -9.83
CA ILE A 19 12.67 -5.94 -9.02
C ILE A 19 11.79 -6.82 -9.92
N ILE A 20 11.29 -6.26 -11.01
CA ILE A 20 10.45 -6.96 -12.00
C ILE A 20 11.22 -8.14 -12.61
N LYS A 21 12.44 -7.90 -13.11
CA LYS A 21 13.30 -8.95 -13.70
C LYS A 21 13.57 -10.07 -12.70
N ASN A 22 13.91 -9.73 -11.47
CA ASN A 22 14.21 -10.70 -10.42
C ASN A 22 12.97 -11.53 -10.04
N ARG A 23 11.80 -10.89 -9.93
CA ARG A 23 10.57 -11.60 -9.59
C ARG A 23 10.07 -12.49 -10.73
N ARG A 24 10.16 -12.02 -11.98
CA ARG A 24 9.79 -12.78 -13.18
C ARG A 24 10.60 -14.08 -13.28
N LYS A 25 11.94 -14.00 -13.13
CA LYS A 25 12.82 -15.17 -13.10
C LYS A 25 12.43 -16.18 -12.01
N LYS A 26 12.00 -15.71 -10.83
CA LYS A 26 11.53 -16.59 -9.74
C LYS A 26 10.22 -17.29 -10.14
N ILE A 27 9.27 -16.57 -10.72
CA ILE A 27 7.95 -17.11 -11.12
C ILE A 27 8.08 -18.12 -12.28
N GLU A 28 8.97 -17.87 -13.24
CA GLU A 28 9.23 -18.78 -14.36
C GLU A 28 9.82 -20.12 -13.89
N LYS A 29 10.72 -20.08 -12.91
CA LYS A 29 11.36 -21.27 -12.34
C LYS A 29 10.47 -22.06 -11.37
N MET A 30 9.32 -21.52 -10.95
CA MET A 30 8.42 -22.20 -10.02
C MET A 30 7.52 -23.21 -10.73
N PRO A 31 7.41 -24.45 -10.19
CA PRO A 31 6.53 -25.47 -10.74
C PRO A 31 5.05 -25.11 -10.52
N LEU A 32 4.17 -25.65 -11.37
CA LEU A 32 2.75 -25.26 -11.48
C LEU A 32 1.88 -25.66 -10.27
N ASP A 33 2.33 -26.64 -9.50
CA ASP A 33 1.66 -27.27 -8.37
C ASP A 33 2.00 -26.62 -7.02
N LYS A 34 3.05 -25.79 -6.97
CA LYS A 34 3.48 -25.13 -5.75
C LYS A 34 2.67 -23.87 -5.49
N ASP A 35 2.08 -23.81 -4.30
CA ASP A 35 1.36 -22.62 -3.84
C ASP A 35 2.28 -21.39 -3.87
N MET A 36 1.79 -20.34 -4.52
CA MET A 36 2.55 -19.12 -4.75
C MET A 36 2.19 -18.10 -3.67
N ASN A 37 3.19 -17.41 -3.11
CA ASN A 37 2.92 -16.29 -2.22
C ASN A 37 2.03 -15.27 -2.93
N ASN A 38 0.85 -15.00 -2.38
CA ASN A 38 -0.14 -14.07 -2.92
C ASN A 38 0.23 -12.60 -2.65
N ASP A 39 1.45 -12.22 -3.00
CA ASP A 39 1.90 -10.83 -2.96
C ASP A 39 1.46 -10.06 -4.22
N MET A 40 1.45 -8.72 -4.13
CA MET A 40 1.02 -7.84 -5.22
C MET A 40 1.73 -8.15 -6.53
N LEU A 41 3.06 -8.27 -6.52
CA LEU A 41 3.84 -8.54 -7.73
C LEU A 41 3.43 -9.86 -8.37
N THR A 42 3.24 -10.89 -7.54
CA THR A 42 2.81 -12.21 -7.99
C THR A 42 1.48 -12.14 -8.70
N LEU A 43 0.51 -11.45 -8.12
CA LEU A 43 -0.79 -11.23 -8.75
C LEU A 43 -0.63 -10.49 -10.08
N LEU A 44 0.16 -9.42 -10.15
CA LEU A 44 0.37 -8.67 -11.39
C LEU A 44 1.01 -9.52 -12.51
N PHE A 45 1.95 -10.41 -12.17
CA PHE A 45 2.60 -11.31 -13.13
C PHE A 45 1.70 -12.46 -13.58
N THR A 46 0.89 -13.03 -12.68
CA THR A 46 0.07 -14.21 -13.00
C THR A 46 -1.31 -13.86 -13.51
N THR A 47 -1.80 -12.64 -13.29
CA THR A 47 -3.11 -12.20 -13.79
C THR A 47 -3.20 -12.42 -15.30
N ASN A 48 -4.27 -13.08 -15.72
CA ASN A 48 -4.55 -13.46 -17.11
C ASN A 48 -3.51 -14.40 -17.75
N THR A 49 -2.72 -15.11 -16.95
CA THR A 49 -1.86 -16.19 -17.40
C THR A 49 -2.44 -17.55 -17.01
N THR A 50 -1.87 -18.63 -17.54
CA THR A 50 -2.21 -20.01 -17.14
C THR A 50 -1.94 -20.28 -15.66
N LYS A 51 -1.05 -19.51 -15.03
CA LYS A 51 -0.72 -19.59 -13.59
C LYS A 51 -1.68 -18.77 -12.69
N SER A 52 -2.70 -18.13 -13.25
CA SER A 52 -3.63 -17.32 -12.46
C SER A 52 -4.58 -18.18 -11.62
N ILE A 53 -4.75 -17.81 -10.35
CA ILE A 53 -5.76 -18.40 -9.45
C ILE A 53 -7.17 -17.95 -9.87
N ALA A 54 -7.31 -16.76 -10.45
CA ALA A 54 -8.57 -16.20 -10.92
C ALA A 54 -8.59 -16.14 -12.45
N LYS A 55 -9.30 -17.08 -13.10
CA LYS A 55 -9.50 -17.05 -14.56
C LYS A 55 -10.54 -15.99 -14.92
N ILE A 56 -10.09 -14.74 -15.04
CA ILE A 56 -10.93 -13.63 -15.50
C ILE A 56 -11.03 -13.72 -17.03
N LYS A 57 -12.24 -13.94 -17.52
CA LYS A 57 -12.57 -13.83 -18.95
C LYS A 57 -13.04 -12.41 -19.25
N ALA A 58 -12.66 -11.87 -20.39
CA ALA A 58 -13.25 -10.67 -20.94
C ALA A 58 -14.73 -10.92 -21.28
N LEU A 59 -15.48 -9.83 -21.47
CA LEU A 59 -16.91 -9.87 -21.82
C LEU A 59 -17.20 -10.66 -23.10
N ASP A 60 -16.21 -10.81 -23.99
CA ASP A 60 -16.27 -11.62 -25.22
C ASP A 60 -15.83 -13.09 -25.02
N GLY A 61 -15.62 -13.52 -23.77
CA GLY A 61 -15.20 -14.88 -23.42
C GLY A 61 -13.70 -15.17 -23.59
N LYS A 62 -12.91 -14.21 -24.08
CA LYS A 62 -11.45 -14.39 -24.26
C LYS A 62 -10.69 -14.14 -22.96
N LEU A 63 -9.57 -14.84 -22.76
CA LEU A 63 -8.62 -14.48 -21.71
C LEU A 63 -8.03 -13.11 -22.03
N LEU A 64 -8.04 -12.22 -21.04
CA LEU A 64 -7.35 -10.93 -21.13
C LEU A 64 -5.85 -11.15 -21.38
N LYS A 65 -5.15 -10.15 -21.92
CA LYS A 65 -3.70 -10.27 -22.12
C LYS A 65 -2.96 -10.22 -20.78
N PRO A 66 -1.84 -10.97 -20.62
CA PRO A 66 -0.93 -10.80 -19.50
C PRO A 66 -0.44 -9.35 -19.36
N MET A 67 -0.11 -8.94 -18.14
CA MET A 67 0.40 -7.60 -17.89
C MET A 67 1.83 -7.45 -18.44
N SER A 68 2.07 -6.38 -19.20
CA SER A 68 3.41 -5.98 -19.68
C SER A 68 4.27 -5.42 -18.53
N ASP A 69 5.59 -5.56 -18.63
CA ASP A 69 6.52 -5.02 -17.62
C ASP A 69 6.34 -3.52 -17.38
N GLU A 70 6.03 -2.74 -18.41
CA GLU A 70 5.73 -1.31 -18.27
C GLU A 70 4.53 -1.06 -17.34
N LYS A 71 3.41 -1.76 -17.56
CA LYS A 71 2.22 -1.69 -16.70
C LYS A 71 2.53 -2.15 -15.27
N ILE A 72 3.35 -3.18 -15.09
CA ILE A 72 3.77 -3.64 -13.76
C ILE A 72 4.60 -2.56 -13.06
N ARG A 73 5.54 -1.91 -13.78
CA ARG A 73 6.35 -0.80 -13.26
C ARG A 73 5.48 0.39 -12.85
N ILE A 74 4.48 0.76 -13.65
CA ILE A 74 3.53 1.81 -13.29
C ILE A 74 2.73 1.43 -12.04
N ASN A 75 2.24 0.19 -11.93
CA ASN A 75 1.55 -0.26 -10.72
C ASN A 75 2.44 -0.20 -9.46
N LEU A 76 3.74 -0.52 -9.58
CA LEU A 76 4.69 -0.35 -8.48
C LEU A 76 4.87 1.11 -8.09
N LEU A 77 5.01 1.99 -9.09
CA LEU A 77 5.11 3.43 -8.87
C LEU A 77 3.88 3.96 -8.13
N GLU A 78 2.68 3.63 -8.61
CA GLU A 78 1.40 4.04 -8.00
C GLU A 78 1.29 3.55 -6.55
N ALA A 79 1.66 2.30 -6.26
CA ALA A 79 1.63 1.76 -4.91
C ALA A 79 2.59 2.48 -3.96
N VAL A 80 3.81 2.79 -4.43
CA VAL A 80 4.80 3.52 -3.63
C VAL A 80 4.36 4.96 -3.39
N LEU A 81 3.89 5.66 -4.43
CA LEU A 81 3.41 7.04 -4.30
C LEU A 81 2.21 7.12 -3.36
N GLY A 82 1.19 6.28 -3.60
CA GLY A 82 -0.01 6.23 -2.77
C GLY A 82 0.27 5.91 -1.30
N GLY A 83 1.23 5.03 -1.04
CA GLY A 83 1.65 4.67 0.33
C GLY A 83 2.55 5.71 1.02
N THR A 84 3.36 6.45 0.26
CA THR A 84 4.37 7.37 0.82
C THR A 84 3.76 8.70 1.26
N ASP A 85 3.08 9.39 0.35
CA ASP A 85 2.59 10.75 0.61
C ASP A 85 1.50 10.74 1.68
N THR A 86 0.61 9.75 1.65
CA THR A 86 -0.49 9.66 2.61
C THR A 86 0.02 9.33 4.02
N THR A 87 0.91 8.35 4.13
CA THR A 87 1.44 7.88 5.42
C THR A 87 2.36 8.92 6.06
N SER A 88 3.23 9.57 5.28
CA SER A 88 4.14 10.60 5.80
C SER A 88 3.36 11.78 6.39
N ASN A 89 2.38 12.32 5.66
CA ASN A 89 1.52 13.40 6.15
C ASN A 89 0.73 12.99 7.40
N LEU A 90 0.21 11.77 7.46
CA LEU A 90 -0.46 11.25 8.65
C LEU A 90 0.46 11.26 9.87
N PHE A 91 1.70 10.78 9.73
CA PHE A 91 2.68 10.77 10.83
C PHE A 91 3.11 12.17 11.25
N CYS A 92 3.23 13.12 10.32
CA CYS A 92 3.45 14.54 10.65
C CYS A 92 2.32 15.06 11.56
N LEU A 93 1.06 14.79 11.21
CA LEU A 93 -0.10 15.22 11.98
C LEU A 93 -0.19 14.53 13.35
N ILE A 94 0.04 13.21 13.40
CA ILE A 94 0.10 12.46 14.67
C ILE A 94 1.16 13.08 15.58
N THR A 95 2.37 13.31 15.05
CA THR A 95 3.47 13.91 15.82
C THR A 95 3.09 15.28 16.36
N TYR A 96 2.50 16.14 15.53
CA TYR A 96 2.00 17.45 15.96
C TYR A 96 1.01 17.34 17.13
N TYR A 97 0.00 16.47 17.03
CA TYR A 97 -1.00 16.33 18.08
C TYR A 97 -0.45 15.70 19.36
N LEU A 98 0.50 14.75 19.26
CA LEU A 98 1.17 14.19 20.43
C LEU A 98 2.00 15.23 21.19
N CYS A 99 2.65 16.16 20.46
CA CYS A 99 3.36 17.29 21.07
C CYS A 99 2.38 18.28 21.72
N LYS A 100 1.23 18.54 21.08
CA LYS A 100 0.19 19.45 21.59
C LYS A 100 -0.56 18.90 22.80
N TYR A 101 -0.70 17.57 22.90
CA TYR A 101 -1.45 16.90 23.98
C TYR A 101 -0.57 15.89 24.73
N PRO A 102 0.26 16.34 25.68
CA PRO A 102 1.19 15.47 26.41
C PRO A 102 0.51 14.31 27.15
N HIS A 103 -0.72 14.50 27.65
CA HIS A 103 -1.49 13.44 28.31
C HIS A 103 -1.86 12.29 27.35
N VAL A 104 -2.13 12.59 26.07
CA VAL A 104 -2.36 11.56 25.03
C VAL A 104 -1.07 10.80 24.78
N LYS A 105 0.07 11.50 24.65
CA LYS A 105 1.39 10.88 24.50
C LYS A 105 1.73 9.97 25.67
N GLN A 106 1.50 10.41 26.91
CA GLN A 106 1.76 9.59 28.10
C GLN A 106 0.90 8.32 28.09
N LYS A 107 -0.39 8.43 27.78
CA LYS A 107 -1.28 7.28 27.67
C LYS A 107 -0.89 6.32 26.55
N MET A 108 -0.37 6.83 25.43
CA MET A 108 0.19 6.02 24.35
C MET A 108 1.43 5.23 24.80
N LEU A 109 2.35 5.88 25.52
CA LEU A 109 3.54 5.20 26.04
C LEU A 109 3.18 4.12 27.06
N LEU A 110 2.18 4.36 27.92
CA LEU A 110 1.66 3.36 28.86
C LEU A 110 1.05 2.12 28.15
N GLU A 111 0.56 2.25 26.92
CA GLU A 111 0.15 1.12 26.09
C GLU A 111 1.35 0.39 25.45
N ILE A 112 2.34 1.15 24.95
CA ILE A 112 3.48 0.61 24.19
C ILE A 112 4.50 -0.10 25.09
N ASP A 113 4.87 0.52 26.22
CA ASP A 113 5.99 0.08 27.06
C ASP A 113 5.85 -1.37 27.57
N PRO A 114 4.66 -1.86 28.00
CA PRO A 114 4.49 -3.25 28.42
C PRO A 114 4.57 -4.26 27.25
N ILE A 115 4.25 -3.85 26.03
CA ILE A 115 4.27 -4.71 24.84
C ILE A 115 5.71 -4.81 24.30
N PHE A 116 6.46 -3.71 24.35
CA PHE A 116 7.81 -3.60 23.81
C PHE A 116 8.80 -3.12 24.89
N PRO A 117 9.18 -3.99 25.85
CA PRO A 117 10.08 -3.62 26.93
C PRO A 117 11.47 -3.26 26.41
N LYS A 118 12.05 -2.19 26.96
CA LYS A 118 13.37 -1.63 26.56
C LYS A 118 14.54 -2.61 26.73
N SER A 119 14.39 -3.66 27.55
CA SER A 119 15.41 -4.67 27.83
C SER A 119 15.40 -5.84 26.85
N SER A 120 14.50 -5.88 25.86
CA SER A 120 14.52 -6.94 24.84
C SER A 120 15.70 -6.73 23.88
N GLU A 121 16.70 -7.60 23.94
CA GLU A 121 17.85 -7.61 23.01
C GLU A 121 17.45 -7.72 21.53
N LYS A 122 16.19 -8.09 21.25
CA LYS A 122 15.61 -8.10 19.90
C LYS A 122 14.26 -7.37 19.92
N PHE A 123 14.21 -6.19 19.32
CA PHE A 123 12.94 -5.54 18.99
C PHE A 123 12.31 -6.28 17.81
N HIS A 124 11.34 -7.15 18.09
CA HIS A 124 10.59 -7.88 17.07
C HIS A 124 9.10 -7.57 17.21
N VAL A 125 8.50 -6.98 16.17
CA VAL A 125 7.07 -6.64 16.14
C VAL A 125 6.31 -7.76 15.46
N SER A 126 5.48 -8.50 16.20
CA SER A 126 4.58 -9.49 15.62
C SER A 126 3.20 -8.91 15.31
N ARG A 127 2.40 -9.61 14.49
CA ARG A 127 1.00 -9.24 14.25
C ARG A 127 0.16 -9.25 15.54
N ASN A 128 0.50 -10.13 16.48
CA ASN A 128 -0.16 -10.20 17.78
C ASN A 128 0.22 -9.02 18.69
N ASP A 129 1.36 -8.38 18.47
CA ASP A 129 1.72 -7.18 19.22
C ASP A 129 0.99 -5.95 18.66
N ILE A 130 0.89 -5.86 17.34
CA ILE A 130 0.11 -4.81 16.67
C ILE A 130 -1.38 -4.84 17.09
N SER A 131 -1.95 -6.03 17.28
CA SER A 131 -3.37 -6.16 17.70
C SER A 131 -3.63 -5.64 19.12
N LYS A 132 -2.60 -5.58 19.99
CA LYS A 132 -2.69 -5.05 21.35
C LYS A 132 -2.66 -3.51 21.40
N LEU A 133 -2.16 -2.85 20.34
CA LEU A 133 -2.01 -1.38 20.24
C LEU A 133 -3.33 -0.66 19.91
N LYS A 134 -4.34 -0.80 20.79
CA LYS A 134 -5.69 -0.28 20.59
C LYS A 134 -5.75 1.25 20.65
N TYR A 135 -5.00 1.86 21.54
CA TYR A 135 -4.94 3.30 21.74
C TYR A 135 -4.12 3.99 20.65
N CYS A 136 -3.00 3.40 20.20
CA CYS A 136 -2.31 3.85 18.99
C CYS A 136 -3.25 3.85 17.76
N LYS A 137 -4.05 2.78 17.59
CA LYS A 137 -5.08 2.74 16.53
C LYS A 137 -6.13 3.84 16.70
N ALA A 138 -6.52 4.17 17.93
CA ALA A 138 -7.43 5.28 18.20
C ALA A 138 -6.81 6.63 17.84
N ILE A 139 -5.53 6.86 18.15
CA ILE A 139 -4.79 8.09 17.78
C ILE A 139 -4.75 8.26 16.26
N ILE A 140 -4.44 7.19 15.52
CA ILE A 140 -4.44 7.20 14.05
C ILE A 140 -5.80 7.61 13.51
N LYS A 141 -6.88 6.98 14.02
CA LYS A 141 -8.25 7.29 13.61
C LYS A 141 -8.65 8.73 13.94
N GLU A 142 -8.34 9.19 15.14
CA GLU A 142 -8.74 10.52 15.59
C GLU A 142 -7.98 11.62 14.87
N THR A 143 -6.68 11.44 14.63
CA THR A 143 -5.88 12.35 13.81
C THR A 143 -6.51 12.49 12.42
N ASN A 144 -6.85 11.37 11.77
CA ASN A 144 -7.45 11.37 10.44
C ASN A 144 -8.92 11.84 10.44
N ARG A 145 -9.62 11.78 11.58
CA ARG A 145 -10.97 12.36 11.75
C ARG A 145 -10.90 13.89 11.80
N ILE A 146 -9.90 14.44 12.48
CA ILE A 146 -9.73 15.90 12.61
C ILE A 146 -9.17 16.49 11.31
N ILE A 147 -8.13 15.87 10.75
CA ILE A 147 -7.49 16.28 9.50
C ILE A 147 -7.28 15.05 8.62
N PRO A 148 -8.22 14.77 7.69
CA PRO A 148 -8.08 13.62 6.80
C PRO A 148 -6.98 13.87 5.77
N VAL A 149 -6.10 12.89 5.56
CA VAL A 149 -5.02 13.01 4.56
C VAL A 149 -5.55 12.95 3.12
N ALA A 150 -6.69 12.28 2.91
CA ALA A 150 -7.43 12.30 1.67
C ALA A 150 -8.74 13.08 1.87
N ILE A 151 -8.73 14.36 1.51
CA ILE A 151 -9.85 15.29 1.77
C ILE A 151 -11.05 15.00 0.87
N PHE A 152 -10.80 14.65 -0.40
CA PHE A 152 -11.86 14.47 -1.40
C PHE A 152 -11.52 13.33 -2.35
N THR A 153 -12.54 12.58 -2.79
CA THR A 153 -12.41 11.51 -3.78
C THR A 153 -13.44 11.71 -4.89
N PRO A 154 -13.15 12.55 -5.91
CA PRO A 154 -14.13 12.87 -6.94
C PRO A 154 -14.56 11.63 -7.73
N ARG A 155 -15.78 11.70 -8.27
CA ARG A 155 -16.29 10.81 -9.31
C ARG A 155 -16.92 11.66 -10.40
N CYS A 156 -16.78 11.22 -11.64
CA CYS A 156 -17.53 11.75 -12.77
C CYS A 156 -18.56 10.68 -13.16
N THR A 157 -19.82 11.09 -13.32
CA THR A 157 -20.86 10.20 -13.82
C THR A 157 -20.68 10.00 -15.32
N VAL A 158 -20.88 8.77 -15.78
CA VAL A 158 -20.84 8.42 -17.22
C VAL A 158 -22.23 8.47 -17.86
N GLU A 159 -23.28 8.44 -17.03
CA GLU A 159 -24.68 8.44 -17.38
C GLU A 159 -25.44 9.34 -16.39
N GLU A 160 -26.65 9.77 -16.75
CA GLU A 160 -27.52 10.52 -15.86
C GLU A 160 -27.79 9.72 -14.58
N CYS A 161 -27.64 10.35 -13.41
CA CYS A 161 -27.72 9.69 -12.12
C CYS A 161 -28.68 10.46 -11.21
N GLU A 162 -29.72 9.79 -10.72
CA GLU A 162 -30.59 10.37 -9.72
C GLU A 162 -30.01 10.15 -8.31
N PHE A 163 -29.73 11.23 -7.60
CA PHE A 163 -29.26 11.20 -6.22
C PHE A 163 -30.16 12.05 -5.33
N ALA A 164 -30.78 11.42 -4.33
CA ALA A 164 -31.70 12.08 -3.39
C ALA A 164 -32.83 12.88 -4.07
N GLY A 165 -33.32 12.40 -5.22
CA GLY A 165 -34.39 13.04 -6.01
C GLY A 165 -33.92 14.14 -6.97
N TYR A 166 -32.62 14.39 -7.06
CA TYR A 166 -32.01 15.31 -8.02
C TYR A 166 -31.36 14.52 -9.16
N LYS A 167 -31.53 14.99 -10.39
CA LYS A 167 -30.90 14.43 -11.59
C LYS A 167 -29.78 15.35 -12.08
#